data_AF-A0A256Z867-F1
#
_entry.id   AF-A0A256Z867-F1
#
_cell.length_a   1.000
_cell.length_b   1.000
_cell.length_c   1.000
_cell.angle_alpha   90.00
_cell.angle_beta   90.00
_cell.angle_gamma   90.00
#
_symmetry.space_group_name_H-M   'P 1'
#
loop_
_entity.id
_entity.type
_entity.pdbx_description
1 polymer ?
#
loop_
_entity_poly.entity_id
_entity_poly.type
_entity_poly.pdbx_seq_one_letter_code
_entity_poly.pdbx_strand_id
1 'polypeptide(L)'
;KYEALRSEIKDLDKLVMHGVAYHHAGLSHGARLAIENSFRSGLIRFVVATPTLAAGINMPARRVIIYTRRFEGGYMKPISIAEYKQMAGRAGRPQYDVVGEAIIADVKDEGEGWRYINGRPEPVKSALISERALRIHTLSLIASGYVEGIDELRNLLRKTLAYKNLLESRGVDITNYVIKNILPRLMEMDMIRADGKYLYPTRLGLTVSRLYVDPLTAIMIIDELEGIGKPSPLYYLTLIAMTPDFTRVRIVGYKGLQREAYSAYESGLIPGPIRGVSLYDWLKAYKIGLILNQWINEVDEDYIITTFKIGAGDLNLIIETASWLTYAASKICESVGLKNHANELNKLSLRVRYGVKEELIDLVRIKGIGRVRARLMYMHGIRTIDDILNVGIERIAKIPMIGEVLAKSIINEAKKLKNK
;
A
#
# COMPACT_ATOMS: atom_id res chain seq x y z
N LYS A 1 12.37 2.61 22.39
CA LYS A 1 11.54 1.48 21.89
C LYS A 1 10.83 1.79 20.56
N TYR A 2 10.69 3.06 20.17
CA TYR A 2 10.14 3.44 18.86
C TYR A 2 11.28 4.07 18.05
N GLU A 3 11.58 3.51 16.88
CA GLU A 3 12.56 4.07 15.95
C GLU A 3 11.83 5.05 15.03
N ALA A 4 12.12 6.34 15.19
CA ALA A 4 11.77 7.38 14.22
C ALA A 4 12.99 7.69 13.37
N LEU A 5 12.77 8.11 12.12
CA LEU A 5 13.89 8.44 11.24
C LEU A 5 14.57 9.74 11.66
N ARG A 6 15.85 9.92 11.28
CA ARG A 6 16.61 11.12 11.70
C ARG A 6 15.99 12.40 11.15
N SER A 7 15.50 12.34 9.92
CA SER A 7 14.76 13.43 9.28
C SER A 7 13.51 13.82 10.09
N GLU A 8 12.68 12.84 10.47
CA GLU A 8 11.47 13.06 11.26
C GLU A 8 11.77 13.61 12.65
N ILE A 9 12.81 13.08 13.32
CA ILE A 9 13.24 13.58 14.63
C ILE A 9 13.62 15.05 14.51
N LYS A 10 14.41 15.43 13.51
CA LYS A 10 14.86 16.82 13.34
C LYS A 10 13.69 17.81 13.20
N ASP A 11 12.63 17.41 12.50
CA ASP A 11 11.47 18.26 12.26
C ASP A 11 10.50 18.29 13.46
N LEU A 12 10.31 17.15 14.14
CA LEU A 12 9.41 17.03 15.28
C LEU A 12 10.03 17.53 16.59
N ASP A 13 11.34 17.40 16.79
CA ASP A 13 12.01 17.65 18.07
C ASP A 13 11.71 19.06 18.60
N LYS A 14 11.85 20.08 17.76
CA LYS A 14 11.55 21.47 18.12
C LYS A 14 10.09 21.68 18.54
N LEU A 15 9.15 21.01 17.88
CA LEU A 15 7.73 21.13 18.19
C LEU A 15 7.40 20.39 19.49
N VAL A 16 7.91 19.16 19.64
CA VAL A 16 7.65 18.29 20.79
C VAL A 16 8.22 18.89 22.07
N MET A 17 9.39 19.55 22.00
CA MET A 17 9.95 20.33 23.12
C MET A 17 9.01 21.44 23.61
N HIS A 18 8.10 21.92 22.78
CA HIS A 18 7.07 22.91 23.13
C HIS A 18 5.68 22.28 23.35
N GLY A 19 5.58 20.95 23.43
CA GLY A 19 4.31 20.24 23.62
C GLY A 19 3.40 20.23 22.40
N VAL A 20 3.95 20.41 21.19
CA VAL A 20 3.21 20.43 19.92
C VAL A 20 3.72 19.30 19.00
N ALA A 21 2.84 18.68 18.22
CA ALA A 21 3.25 17.76 17.16
C ALA A 21 2.28 17.79 15.97
N TYR A 22 2.72 17.30 14.81
CA TYR A 22 1.84 17.00 13.68
C TYR A 22 1.69 15.48 13.50
N HIS A 23 0.56 15.03 12.93
CA HIS A 23 0.30 13.60 12.70
C HIS A 23 -0.34 13.35 11.32
N HIS A 24 0.31 12.56 10.48
CA HIS A 24 -0.20 12.18 9.17
C HIS A 24 0.37 10.85 8.69
N ALA A 25 -0.21 10.28 7.62
CA ALA A 25 0.21 8.99 7.07
C ALA A 25 1.67 8.95 6.58
N GLY A 26 2.24 10.10 6.20
CA GLY A 26 3.66 10.20 5.82
C GLY A 26 4.67 9.99 6.96
N LEU A 27 4.25 10.01 8.23
CA LEU A 27 5.13 9.69 9.36
C LEU A 27 5.30 8.17 9.50
N SER A 28 6.50 7.76 9.92
CA SER A 28 6.81 6.38 10.29
C SER A 28 5.86 5.89 11.38
N HIS A 29 5.63 4.57 11.40
CA HIS A 29 4.77 3.98 12.43
C HIS A 29 5.30 4.26 13.85
N GLY A 30 6.62 4.23 14.03
CA GLY A 30 7.28 4.57 15.29
C GLY A 30 7.01 6.00 15.73
N ALA A 31 7.16 6.97 14.84
CA ALA A 31 6.87 8.38 15.13
C ALA A 31 5.39 8.59 15.49
N ARG A 32 4.46 8.00 14.73
CA ARG A 32 3.02 8.07 15.02
C ARG A 32 2.69 7.52 16.42
N LEU A 33 3.18 6.33 16.76
CA LEU A 33 2.98 5.74 18.09
C LEU A 33 3.57 6.60 19.21
N ALA A 34 4.75 7.19 19.00
CA ALA A 34 5.39 8.06 19.97
C ALA A 34 4.53 9.31 20.24
N ILE A 35 4.02 9.95 19.19
CA ILE A 35 3.13 11.12 19.31
C ILE A 35 1.82 10.73 20.00
N GLU A 36 1.19 9.64 19.58
CA GLU A 36 -0.08 9.14 20.14
C GLU A 36 0.04 8.87 21.65
N ASN A 37 1.10 8.19 22.06
CA ASN A 37 1.34 7.89 23.47
C ASN A 37 1.68 9.14 24.28
N SER A 38 2.50 10.04 23.71
CA SER A 38 2.89 11.29 24.38
C SER A 38 1.73 12.27 24.54
N PHE A 39 0.79 12.27 23.58
CA PHE A 39 -0.45 13.02 23.70
C PHE A 39 -1.36 12.43 24.79
N ARG A 40 -1.50 11.11 24.82
CA ARG A 40 -2.32 10.42 25.83
C ARG A 40 -1.79 10.62 27.26
N SER A 41 -0.46 10.65 27.43
CA SER A 41 0.17 10.95 28.72
C SER A 41 0.21 12.44 29.08
N GLY A 42 -0.24 13.32 28.18
CA GLY A 42 -0.25 14.77 28.39
C GLY A 42 1.10 15.46 28.26
N LEU A 43 2.13 14.77 27.74
CA LEU A 43 3.43 15.37 27.40
C LEU A 43 3.32 16.26 26.17
N ILE A 44 2.58 15.81 25.16
CA ILE A 44 2.16 16.64 24.03
C ILE A 44 0.77 17.19 24.34
N ARG A 45 0.62 18.52 24.24
CA ARG A 45 -0.62 19.26 24.52
C ARG A 45 -1.44 19.52 23.26
N PHE A 46 -0.78 19.69 22.11
CA PHE A 46 -1.42 20.02 20.83
C PHE A 46 -0.97 19.06 19.74
N VAL A 47 -1.92 18.54 18.97
CA VAL A 47 -1.65 17.71 17.79
C VAL A 47 -2.42 18.27 16.59
N VAL A 48 -1.70 18.57 15.51
CA VAL A 48 -2.27 18.96 14.22
C VAL A 48 -2.28 17.73 13.30
N ALA A 49 -3.45 17.26 12.91
CA ALA A 49 -3.57 15.99 12.19
C ALA A 49 -4.31 16.08 10.86
N THR A 50 -3.92 15.22 9.91
CA THR A 50 -4.70 15.00 8.68
C THR A 50 -5.90 14.07 8.94
N PRO A 51 -6.93 14.04 8.07
CA PRO A 51 -8.16 13.26 8.28
C PRO A 51 -7.95 11.76 8.54
N THR A 52 -6.82 11.19 8.14
CA THR A 52 -6.42 9.80 8.44
C THR A 52 -6.45 9.49 9.94
N LEU A 53 -6.25 10.49 10.80
CA LEU A 53 -6.33 10.35 12.25
C LEU A 53 -7.77 10.26 12.77
N ALA A 54 -8.74 10.85 12.04
CA ALA A 54 -10.14 10.93 12.46
C ALA A 54 -10.86 9.58 12.47
N ALA A 55 -10.37 8.58 11.73
CA ALA A 55 -11.01 7.26 11.63
C ALA A 55 -10.26 6.12 12.35
N GLY A 56 -8.97 6.30 12.70
CA GLY A 56 -8.09 5.15 13.00
C GLY A 56 -7.47 5.08 14.40
N ILE A 57 -7.51 6.15 15.19
CA ILE A 57 -6.73 6.24 16.44
C ILE A 57 -7.60 6.74 17.58
N ASN A 58 -7.51 6.16 18.78
CA ASN A 58 -8.23 6.62 19.97
C ASN A 58 -7.43 7.72 20.71
N MET A 59 -7.58 8.97 20.24
CA MET A 59 -7.02 10.19 20.84
C MET A 59 -8.15 11.21 21.10
N PRO A 60 -8.91 11.06 22.20
CA PRO A 60 -9.87 12.09 22.60
C PRO A 60 -9.14 13.32 23.12
N ALA A 61 -9.69 14.50 22.88
CA ALA A 61 -9.13 15.78 23.30
C ALA A 61 -10.24 16.65 23.89
N ARG A 62 -9.96 17.50 24.87
CA ARG A 62 -10.98 18.42 25.42
C ARG A 62 -11.58 19.31 24.33
N ARG A 63 -10.75 19.78 23.40
CA ARG A 63 -11.12 20.65 22.29
C ARG A 63 -10.61 20.09 20.97
N VAL A 64 -11.45 20.12 19.94
CA VAL A 64 -11.11 19.74 18.56
C VAL A 64 -11.39 20.94 17.65
N ILE A 65 -10.40 21.34 16.87
CA ILE A 65 -10.50 22.42 15.90
C ILE A 65 -10.51 21.80 14.50
N ILE A 66 -11.52 22.11 13.70
CA ILE A 66 -11.82 21.42 12.45
C ILE A 66 -11.77 22.42 11.29
N TYR A 67 -10.94 22.09 10.31
CA TYR A 67 -11.01 22.70 8.97
C TYR A 67 -11.93 21.87 8.09
N THR A 68 -12.95 22.51 7.53
CA THR A 68 -14.00 21.88 6.72
C THR A 68 -13.64 21.74 5.26
N ARG A 69 -12.42 22.14 4.86
CA ARG A 69 -11.95 22.00 3.48
C ARG A 69 -10.64 21.26 3.39
N ARG A 70 -10.51 20.42 2.36
CA ARG A 70 -9.29 19.70 2.04
C ARG A 70 -8.98 19.76 0.55
N PHE A 71 -7.69 19.67 0.20
CA PHE A 71 -7.28 19.57 -1.19
C PHE A 71 -7.51 18.15 -1.72
N GLU A 72 -8.39 18.00 -2.71
CA GLU A 72 -8.74 16.71 -3.28
C GLU A 72 -9.06 16.85 -4.78
N GLY A 73 -8.29 16.15 -5.62
CA GLY A 73 -8.50 16.17 -7.08
C GLY A 73 -8.10 17.48 -7.74
N GLY A 74 -7.14 18.23 -7.18
CA GLY A 74 -6.60 19.45 -7.78
C GLY A 74 -7.21 20.76 -7.26
N TYR A 75 -8.17 20.70 -6.34
CA TYR A 75 -8.82 21.88 -5.77
C TYR A 75 -9.29 21.62 -4.33
N MET A 76 -9.57 22.70 -3.60
CA MET A 76 -10.13 22.62 -2.25
C MET A 76 -11.61 22.22 -2.31
N LYS A 77 -11.96 21.13 -1.63
CA LYS A 77 -13.33 20.62 -1.50
C LYS A 77 -13.78 20.66 -0.04
N PRO A 78 -15.09 20.93 0.20
CA PRO A 78 -15.66 20.72 1.51
C PRO A 78 -15.64 19.23 1.88
N ILE A 79 -15.39 18.93 3.16
CA ILE A 79 -15.56 17.59 3.72
C ILE A 79 -17.05 17.24 3.86
N SER A 80 -17.37 15.95 3.96
CA SER A 80 -18.73 15.50 4.23
C SER A 80 -19.18 15.84 5.66
N ILE A 81 -20.50 15.89 5.88
CA ILE A 81 -21.07 16.06 7.23
C ILE A 81 -20.68 14.87 8.11
N ALA A 82 -20.68 13.66 7.54
CA ALA A 82 -20.22 12.45 8.23
C ALA A 82 -18.78 12.59 8.77
N GLU A 83 -17.84 13.09 7.95
CA GLU A 83 -16.45 13.32 8.37
C GLU A 83 -16.33 14.39 9.46
N TYR A 84 -17.06 15.51 9.34
CA TYR A 84 -17.12 16.52 10.38
C TYR A 84 -17.61 15.92 11.72
N LYS A 85 -18.71 15.16 11.70
CA LYS A 85 -19.28 14.55 12.91
C LYS A 85 -18.32 13.54 13.55
N GLN A 86 -17.57 12.78 12.76
CA GLN A 86 -16.53 11.89 13.28
C GLN A 86 -15.39 12.64 13.96
N MET A 87 -14.97 13.79 13.41
CA MET A 87 -13.95 14.63 14.05
C MET A 87 -14.48 15.31 15.31
N ALA A 88 -15.67 15.90 15.25
CA ALA A 88 -16.30 16.58 16.38
C ALA A 88 -16.56 15.61 17.56
N GLY A 89 -16.92 14.35 17.28
CA GLY A 89 -17.13 13.31 18.30
C GLY A 89 -15.87 12.92 19.09
N ARG A 90 -14.69 13.44 18.73
CA ARG A 90 -13.44 13.27 19.49
C ARG A 90 -13.23 14.33 20.57
N ALA A 91 -14.10 15.35 20.58
CA ALA A 91 -14.08 16.39 21.60
C ALA A 91 -14.70 15.87 22.91
N GLY A 92 -14.01 16.14 24.02
CA GLY A 92 -14.33 15.65 25.35
C GLY A 92 -13.65 14.31 25.66
N ARG A 93 -12.86 14.28 26.73
CA ARG A 93 -12.25 13.04 27.24
C ARG A 93 -13.16 12.44 28.32
N PRO A 94 -13.69 11.22 28.12
CA PRO A 94 -14.44 10.53 29.17
C PRO A 94 -13.63 10.50 30.46
N GLN A 95 -14.30 10.75 31.60
CA GLN A 95 -13.71 10.78 32.95
C GLN A 95 -12.82 12.00 33.29
N TYR A 96 -12.37 12.80 32.31
CA TYR A 96 -11.49 13.96 32.58
C TYR A 96 -12.17 15.31 32.34
N ASP A 97 -13.05 15.40 31.33
CA ASP A 97 -13.67 16.66 30.94
C ASP A 97 -15.18 16.64 31.21
N VAL A 98 -15.70 17.74 31.76
CA VAL A 98 -17.16 17.96 31.94
C VAL A 98 -17.83 18.31 30.61
N VAL A 99 -17.10 18.99 29.72
CA VAL A 99 -17.57 19.44 28.40
C VAL A 99 -16.47 19.22 27.36
N GLY A 100 -16.86 18.75 26.18
CA GLY A 100 -16.03 18.72 24.97
C GLY A 100 -16.42 19.83 24.01
N GLU A 101 -15.44 20.48 23.38
CA GLU A 101 -15.67 21.59 22.43
C GLU A 101 -15.20 21.23 21.02
N ALA A 102 -16.09 21.36 20.03
CA ALA A 102 -15.76 21.21 18.61
C ALA A 102 -15.95 22.54 17.90
N ILE A 103 -14.87 23.08 17.32
CA ILE A 103 -14.84 24.41 16.70
C ILE A 103 -14.56 24.25 15.21
N ILE A 104 -15.36 24.89 14.36
CA ILE A 104 -15.07 24.99 12.92
C ILE A 104 -14.26 26.26 12.68
N ALA A 105 -13.05 26.12 12.13
CA ALA A 105 -12.10 27.23 12.02
C ALA A 105 -12.20 28.05 10.72
N ASP A 106 -12.84 27.50 9.68
CA ASP A 106 -12.79 28.06 8.32
C ASP A 106 -14.17 28.31 7.70
N VAL A 107 -15.21 28.56 8.50
CA VAL A 107 -16.54 28.91 7.97
C VAL A 107 -16.47 30.14 7.06
N LYS A 108 -17.12 30.09 5.89
CA LYS A 108 -17.31 31.26 5.02
C LYS A 108 -18.39 32.20 5.57
N ASP A 109 -19.45 31.61 6.09
CA ASP A 109 -20.61 32.28 6.64
C ASP A 109 -21.27 31.38 7.70
N GLU A 110 -22.20 31.93 8.48
CA GLU A 110 -22.91 31.18 9.52
C GLU A 110 -23.71 30.00 8.96
N GLY A 111 -24.25 30.12 7.74
CA GLY A 111 -25.03 29.08 7.10
C GLY A 111 -24.21 27.81 6.85
N GLU A 112 -22.96 27.94 6.43
CA GLU A 112 -22.02 26.83 6.30
C GLU A 112 -21.72 26.17 7.65
N GLY A 113 -21.51 26.96 8.70
CA GLY A 113 -21.34 26.45 10.06
C GLY A 113 -22.54 25.63 10.53
N TRP A 114 -23.74 26.19 10.39
CA TRP A 114 -24.99 25.52 10.75
C TRP A 114 -25.27 24.28 9.91
N ARG A 115 -24.86 24.23 8.64
CA ARG A 115 -24.95 23.03 7.81
C ARG A 115 -24.19 21.86 8.44
N TYR A 116 -22.98 22.07 8.95
CA TYR A 116 -22.21 21.01 9.60
C TYR A 116 -22.76 20.66 10.99
N ILE A 117 -23.14 21.65 11.78
CA ILE A 117 -23.62 21.45 13.16
C ILE A 117 -25.01 20.79 13.17
N ASN A 118 -25.96 21.26 12.38
CA ASN A 118 -27.34 20.75 12.37
C ASN A 118 -27.58 19.68 11.30
N GLY A 119 -26.66 19.54 10.34
CA GLY A 119 -26.78 18.57 9.26
C GLY A 119 -26.71 17.12 9.74
N ARG A 120 -27.46 16.26 9.05
CA ARG A 120 -27.37 14.80 9.20
C ARG A 120 -26.28 14.25 8.27
N PRO A 121 -25.54 13.21 8.69
CA PRO A 121 -24.60 12.51 7.81
C PRO A 121 -25.28 12.04 6.52
N GLU A 122 -24.54 12.11 5.41
CA GLU A 122 -25.00 11.67 4.10
C GLU A 122 -25.29 10.14 4.10
N PRO A 123 -26.28 9.66 3.32
CA PRO A 123 -26.55 8.23 3.21
C PRO A 123 -25.34 7.45 2.68
N VAL A 124 -25.13 6.25 3.24
CA VAL A 124 -24.07 5.34 2.78
C VAL A 124 -24.36 4.87 1.35
N LYS A 125 -23.35 4.96 0.49
CA LYS A 125 -23.39 4.47 -0.90
C LYS A 125 -22.51 3.24 -1.04
N SER A 126 -22.97 2.27 -1.81
CA SER A 126 -22.19 1.07 -2.11
C SER A 126 -20.90 1.37 -2.88
N ALA A 127 -19.78 0.85 -2.39
CA ALA A 127 -18.48 0.90 -3.09
C ALA A 127 -18.34 -0.18 -4.18
N LEU A 128 -19.27 -1.14 -4.25
CA LEU A 128 -19.25 -2.23 -5.24
C LEU A 128 -19.59 -1.75 -6.67
N ILE A 129 -20.04 -0.51 -6.84
CA ILE A 129 -20.52 0.03 -8.13
C ILE A 129 -19.36 0.28 -9.12
N SER A 130 -18.11 0.34 -8.65
CA SER A 130 -16.97 0.54 -9.54
C SER A 130 -16.66 -0.72 -10.37
N GLU A 131 -16.28 -0.53 -11.63
CA GLU A 131 -15.92 -1.63 -12.52
C GLU A 131 -14.78 -2.50 -11.97
N ARG A 132 -13.80 -1.88 -11.31
CA ARG A 132 -12.71 -2.59 -10.62
C ARG A 132 -13.26 -3.51 -9.52
N ALA A 133 -14.14 -3.01 -8.65
CA ALA A 133 -14.73 -3.82 -7.60
C ALA A 133 -15.56 -4.99 -8.17
N LEU A 134 -16.38 -4.72 -9.19
CA LEU A 134 -17.17 -5.76 -9.85
C LEU A 134 -16.28 -6.84 -10.48
N ARG A 135 -15.21 -6.46 -11.17
CA ARG A 135 -14.27 -7.41 -11.79
C ARG A 135 -13.60 -8.31 -10.76
N ILE A 136 -13.04 -7.73 -9.69
CA ILE A 136 -12.37 -8.48 -8.61
C ILE A 136 -13.35 -9.41 -7.89
N HIS A 137 -14.51 -8.89 -7.47
CA HIS A 137 -15.45 -9.67 -6.66
C HIS A 137 -16.22 -10.70 -7.48
N THR A 138 -16.53 -10.43 -8.75
CA THR A 138 -17.15 -11.43 -9.64
C THR A 138 -16.20 -12.60 -9.87
N LEU A 139 -14.93 -12.35 -10.18
CA LEU A 139 -13.94 -13.42 -10.29
C LEU A 139 -13.81 -14.18 -8.97
N SER A 140 -13.74 -13.46 -7.84
CA SER A 140 -13.59 -14.10 -6.52
C SER A 140 -14.75 -15.04 -6.20
N LEU A 141 -15.99 -14.67 -6.49
CA LEU A 141 -17.17 -15.51 -6.25
C LEU A 141 -17.11 -16.82 -7.05
N ILE A 142 -16.72 -16.74 -8.33
CA ILE A 142 -16.59 -17.91 -9.20
C ILE A 142 -15.40 -18.77 -8.77
N ALA A 143 -14.23 -18.15 -8.53
CA ALA A 143 -12.99 -18.83 -8.17
C ALA A 143 -13.02 -19.54 -6.82
N SER A 144 -13.89 -19.10 -5.91
CA SER A 144 -14.08 -19.71 -4.58
C SER A 144 -15.24 -20.72 -4.53
N GLY A 145 -15.99 -20.89 -5.62
CA GLY A 145 -17.12 -21.83 -5.68
C GLY A 145 -18.38 -21.35 -4.96
N TYR A 146 -18.49 -20.07 -4.58
CA TYR A 146 -19.76 -19.53 -4.06
C TYR A 146 -20.82 -19.36 -5.15
N VAL A 147 -20.39 -19.32 -6.41
CA VAL A 147 -21.22 -19.15 -7.59
C VAL A 147 -20.70 -20.08 -8.68
N GLU A 148 -21.53 -21.00 -9.14
CA GLU A 148 -21.20 -21.93 -10.23
C GLU A 148 -21.93 -21.59 -11.53
N GLY A 149 -22.86 -20.62 -11.51
CA GLY A 149 -23.61 -20.22 -12.70
C GLY A 149 -24.16 -18.80 -12.69
N ILE A 150 -24.62 -18.36 -13.86
CA ILE A 150 -25.12 -16.99 -14.09
C ILE A 150 -26.32 -16.64 -13.20
N ASP A 151 -27.22 -17.60 -12.95
CA ASP A 151 -28.42 -17.37 -12.15
C ASP A 151 -28.10 -17.18 -10.66
N GLU A 152 -27.14 -17.95 -10.13
CA GLU A 152 -26.63 -17.79 -8.76
C GLU A 152 -25.92 -16.45 -8.59
N LEU A 153 -25.09 -16.06 -9.55
CA LEU A 153 -24.44 -14.75 -9.57
C LEU A 153 -25.48 -13.62 -9.51
N ARG A 154 -26.52 -13.71 -10.34
CA ARG A 154 -27.62 -12.74 -10.37
C ARG A 154 -28.33 -12.66 -9.01
N ASN A 155 -28.67 -13.82 -8.44
CA ASN A 155 -29.36 -13.88 -7.15
C ASN A 155 -28.52 -13.28 -6.01
N LEU A 156 -27.22 -13.56 -5.98
CA LEU A 156 -26.31 -13.00 -4.99
C LEU A 156 -26.20 -11.48 -5.14
N LEU A 157 -25.99 -10.98 -6.36
CA LEU A 157 -25.87 -9.54 -6.61
C LEU A 157 -27.14 -8.76 -6.20
N ARG A 158 -28.33 -9.35 -6.38
CA ARG A 158 -29.61 -8.76 -5.93
C ARG A 158 -29.69 -8.53 -4.41
N LYS A 159 -28.91 -9.29 -3.62
CA LYS A 159 -28.84 -9.17 -2.16
C LYS A 159 -27.83 -8.12 -1.69
N THR A 160 -27.13 -7.45 -2.61
CA THR A 160 -26.10 -6.45 -2.24
C THR A 160 -26.70 -5.06 -2.03
N LEU A 161 -26.04 -4.25 -1.19
CA LEU A 161 -26.34 -2.82 -1.06
C LEU A 161 -26.26 -2.08 -2.41
N ALA A 162 -25.39 -2.54 -3.32
CA ALA A 162 -25.22 -1.97 -4.65
C ALA A 162 -26.50 -2.07 -5.48
N TYR A 163 -27.14 -3.25 -5.48
CA TYR A 163 -28.40 -3.47 -6.18
C TYR A 163 -29.48 -2.54 -5.63
N LYS A 164 -29.65 -2.52 -4.29
CA LYS A 164 -30.62 -1.63 -3.64
C LYS A 164 -30.38 -0.16 -3.99
N ASN A 165 -29.15 0.34 -3.81
CA ASN A 165 -28.82 1.74 -4.09
C ASN A 165 -29.04 2.12 -5.56
N LEU A 166 -28.67 1.27 -6.53
CA LEU A 166 -28.78 1.59 -7.96
C LEU A 166 -30.21 1.48 -8.48
N LEU A 167 -30.97 0.50 -7.98
CA LEU A 167 -32.37 0.34 -8.35
C LEU A 167 -33.17 1.55 -7.87
N GLU A 168 -33.01 1.93 -6.59
CA GLU A 168 -33.73 3.06 -6.00
C GLU A 168 -33.32 4.42 -6.59
N SER A 169 -32.03 4.63 -6.88
CA SER A 169 -31.53 5.95 -7.32
C SER A 169 -31.53 6.17 -8.83
N ARG A 170 -31.43 5.11 -9.64
CA ARG A 170 -31.25 5.22 -11.09
C ARG A 170 -32.09 4.23 -11.91
N GLY A 171 -32.86 3.35 -11.27
CA GLY A 171 -33.57 2.27 -11.97
C GLY A 171 -32.64 1.27 -12.67
N VAL A 172 -31.36 1.21 -12.27
CA VAL A 172 -30.34 0.39 -12.94
C VAL A 172 -30.19 -0.97 -12.23
N ASP A 173 -30.38 -2.04 -12.98
CA ASP A 173 -30.08 -3.41 -12.52
C ASP A 173 -28.58 -3.72 -12.70
N ILE A 174 -27.83 -3.69 -11.60
CA ILE A 174 -26.39 -4.02 -11.60
C ILE A 174 -26.10 -5.44 -12.09
N THR A 175 -27.04 -6.37 -11.94
CA THR A 175 -26.84 -7.77 -12.36
C THR A 175 -26.70 -7.88 -13.86
N ASN A 176 -27.52 -7.14 -14.61
CA ASN A 176 -27.43 -7.09 -16.06
C ASN A 176 -26.10 -6.47 -16.50
N TYR A 177 -25.62 -5.45 -15.78
CA TYR A 177 -24.33 -4.84 -16.08
C TYR A 177 -23.18 -5.84 -15.88
N VAL A 178 -23.16 -6.58 -14.76
CA VAL A 178 -22.14 -7.61 -14.50
C VAL A 178 -22.16 -8.69 -15.58
N ILE A 179 -23.34 -9.20 -15.93
CA ILE A 179 -23.48 -10.28 -16.91
C ILE A 179 -23.07 -9.82 -18.32
N LYS A 180 -23.44 -8.61 -18.73
CA LYS A 180 -23.18 -8.11 -20.09
C LYS A 180 -21.80 -7.49 -20.29
N ASN A 181 -21.15 -7.02 -19.22
CA ASN A 181 -19.90 -6.26 -19.34
C ASN A 181 -18.74 -6.88 -18.55
N ILE A 182 -18.99 -7.42 -17.35
CA ILE A 182 -17.91 -7.93 -16.50
C ILE A 182 -17.56 -9.38 -16.85
N LEU A 183 -18.56 -10.25 -17.02
CA LEU A 183 -18.32 -11.64 -17.39
C LEU A 183 -17.58 -11.77 -18.73
N PRO A 184 -17.99 -11.08 -19.83
CA PRO A 184 -17.25 -11.17 -21.09
C PRO A 184 -15.81 -10.70 -20.95
N ARG A 185 -15.57 -9.60 -20.22
CA ARG A 185 -14.20 -9.13 -19.96
C ARG A 185 -13.37 -10.14 -19.17
N LEU A 186 -13.94 -10.82 -18.18
CA LEU A 186 -13.22 -11.87 -17.45
C LEU A 186 -12.93 -13.09 -18.34
N MET A 187 -13.77 -13.39 -19.33
CA MET A 187 -13.51 -14.44 -20.32
C MET A 187 -12.43 -14.02 -21.33
N GLU A 188 -12.47 -12.78 -21.83
CA GLU A 188 -11.44 -12.20 -22.71
C GLU A 188 -10.06 -12.20 -22.05
N MET A 189 -10.01 -11.99 -20.73
CA MET A 189 -8.78 -12.05 -19.93
C MET A 189 -8.38 -13.50 -19.54
N ASP A 190 -9.03 -14.53 -20.07
CA ASP A 190 -8.87 -15.95 -19.69
C ASP A 190 -8.88 -16.18 -18.16
N MET A 191 -9.70 -15.43 -17.41
CA MET A 191 -9.87 -15.60 -15.96
C MET A 191 -10.94 -16.63 -15.64
N ILE A 192 -11.97 -16.70 -16.49
CA ILE A 192 -13.08 -17.65 -16.37
C ILE A 192 -13.43 -18.22 -17.74
N ARG A 193 -14.11 -19.36 -17.76
CA ARG A 193 -14.76 -19.96 -18.92
C ARG A 193 -16.24 -20.16 -18.62
N ALA A 194 -17.06 -20.18 -19.66
CA ALA A 194 -18.47 -20.55 -19.55
C ALA A 194 -18.78 -21.79 -20.38
N ASP A 195 -19.63 -22.65 -19.83
CA ASP A 195 -20.30 -23.73 -20.57
C ASP A 195 -21.81 -23.59 -20.35
N GLY A 196 -22.50 -23.07 -21.38
CA GLY A 196 -23.89 -22.63 -21.27
C GLY A 196 -24.06 -21.59 -20.15
N LYS A 197 -24.75 -22.00 -19.07
CA LYS A 197 -25.01 -21.13 -17.90
C LYS A 197 -23.99 -21.31 -16.76
N TYR A 198 -23.12 -22.30 -16.85
CA TYR A 198 -22.13 -22.63 -15.82
C TYR A 198 -20.85 -21.83 -16.04
N LEU A 199 -20.23 -21.39 -14.94
CA LEU A 199 -19.05 -20.55 -14.91
C LEU A 199 -17.92 -21.29 -14.18
N TYR A 200 -16.76 -21.37 -14.81
CA TYR A 200 -15.59 -22.06 -14.26
C TYR A 200 -14.38 -21.12 -14.22
N PRO A 201 -13.63 -21.05 -13.12
CA PRO A 201 -12.39 -20.29 -13.10
C PRO A 201 -11.29 -21.03 -13.87
N THR A 202 -10.43 -20.30 -14.58
CA THR A 202 -9.23 -20.88 -15.19
C THR A 202 -8.12 -21.02 -14.16
N ARG A 203 -6.99 -21.65 -14.54
CA ARG A 203 -5.79 -21.69 -13.69
C ARG A 203 -5.28 -20.28 -13.37
N LEU A 204 -5.29 -19.39 -14.36
CA LEU A 204 -4.91 -17.98 -14.19
C LEU A 204 -5.90 -17.27 -13.25
N GLY A 205 -7.21 -17.40 -13.49
CA GLY A 205 -8.24 -16.78 -12.65
C GLY A 205 -8.20 -17.23 -11.19
N LEU A 206 -7.99 -18.53 -10.93
CA LEU A 206 -7.76 -19.05 -9.58
C LEU A 206 -6.54 -18.40 -8.92
N THR A 207 -5.44 -18.26 -9.67
CA THR A 207 -4.20 -17.67 -9.18
C THR A 207 -4.40 -16.20 -8.83
N VAL A 208 -4.98 -15.42 -9.74
CA VAL A 208 -5.27 -13.99 -9.56
C VAL A 208 -6.21 -13.76 -8.38
N SER A 209 -7.29 -14.54 -8.27
CA SER A 209 -8.22 -14.44 -7.15
C SER A 209 -7.56 -14.74 -5.81
N ARG A 210 -6.71 -15.77 -5.71
CA ARG A 210 -6.01 -16.15 -4.47
C ARG A 210 -4.97 -15.12 -4.04
N LEU A 211 -4.37 -14.41 -5.00
CA LEU A 211 -3.42 -13.33 -4.75
C LEU A 211 -4.10 -12.01 -4.38
N TYR A 212 -5.44 -11.94 -4.50
CA TYR A 212 -6.25 -10.74 -4.26
C TYR A 212 -5.87 -9.56 -5.18
N VAL A 213 -5.44 -9.89 -6.40
CA VAL A 213 -4.97 -8.93 -7.41
C VAL A 213 -6.09 -8.63 -8.41
N ASP A 214 -6.11 -7.41 -8.95
CA ASP A 214 -7.03 -7.04 -10.02
C ASP A 214 -6.73 -7.87 -11.28
N PRO A 215 -7.73 -8.51 -11.92
CA PRO A 215 -7.51 -9.20 -13.20
C PRO A 215 -6.84 -8.34 -14.28
N LEU A 216 -7.09 -7.03 -14.28
CA LEU A 216 -6.42 -6.11 -15.20
C LEU A 216 -4.93 -5.98 -14.90
N THR A 217 -4.51 -6.00 -13.63
CA THR A 217 -3.09 -6.03 -13.23
C THR A 217 -2.41 -7.28 -13.81
N ALA A 218 -3.06 -8.44 -13.75
CA ALA A 218 -2.50 -9.69 -14.25
C ALA A 218 -2.26 -9.65 -15.76
N ILE A 219 -3.26 -9.20 -16.53
CA ILE A 219 -3.13 -9.06 -17.99
C ILE A 219 -2.08 -8.03 -18.38
N MET A 220 -2.04 -6.87 -17.73
CA MET A 220 -0.99 -5.88 -17.99
C MET A 220 0.42 -6.44 -17.78
N ILE A 221 0.61 -7.33 -16.79
CA ILE A 221 1.91 -7.97 -16.53
C ILE A 221 2.23 -9.02 -17.60
N ILE A 222 1.25 -9.83 -17.98
CA ILE A 222 1.44 -10.90 -18.97
C ILE A 222 1.76 -10.29 -20.33
N ASP A 223 0.90 -9.39 -20.82
CA ASP A 223 1.02 -8.77 -22.14
C ASP A 223 2.35 -8.01 -22.29
N GLU A 224 2.80 -7.32 -21.24
CA GLU A 224 4.03 -6.53 -21.27
C GLU A 224 5.29 -7.41 -21.21
N LEU A 225 5.24 -8.56 -20.52
CA LEU A 225 6.41 -9.44 -20.39
C LEU A 225 6.47 -10.50 -21.49
N GLU A 226 5.37 -10.74 -22.21
CA GLU A 226 5.36 -11.63 -23.35
C GLU A 226 6.27 -11.08 -24.47
N GLY A 227 7.25 -11.90 -24.90
CA GLY A 227 8.23 -11.50 -25.91
C GLY A 227 9.38 -10.61 -25.39
N ILE A 228 9.38 -10.21 -24.12
CA ILE A 228 10.50 -9.51 -23.49
C ILE A 228 11.51 -10.55 -22.96
N GLY A 229 12.81 -10.28 -23.15
CA GLY A 229 13.90 -11.13 -22.67
C GLY A 229 14.10 -11.04 -21.16
N LYS A 230 15.30 -10.65 -20.71
CA LYS A 230 15.60 -10.43 -19.28
C LYS A 230 15.72 -8.94 -18.99
N PRO A 231 14.62 -8.24 -18.68
CA PRO A 231 14.65 -6.81 -18.44
C PRO A 231 15.28 -6.49 -17.07
N SER A 232 15.64 -5.23 -16.87
CA SER A 232 16.26 -4.76 -15.63
C SER A 232 15.29 -4.81 -14.44
N PRO A 233 15.77 -4.81 -13.18
CA PRO A 233 14.89 -4.64 -12.02
C PRO A 233 14.02 -3.37 -12.11
N LEU A 234 14.57 -2.26 -12.62
CA LEU A 234 13.83 -1.01 -12.78
C LEU A 234 12.63 -1.17 -13.73
N TYR A 235 12.76 -2.00 -14.77
CA TYR A 235 11.67 -2.31 -15.69
C TYR A 235 10.50 -2.98 -14.96
N TYR A 236 10.76 -4.06 -14.22
CA TYR A 236 9.73 -4.76 -13.45
C TYR A 236 9.08 -3.86 -12.41
N LEU A 237 9.89 -3.06 -11.69
CA LEU A 237 9.38 -2.16 -10.65
C LEU A 237 8.52 -1.04 -11.22
N THR A 238 8.84 -0.56 -12.43
CA THR A 238 8.01 0.43 -13.12
C THR A 238 6.73 -0.21 -13.63
N LEU A 239 6.80 -1.40 -14.23
CA LEU A 239 5.64 -2.16 -14.71
C LEU A 239 4.61 -2.38 -13.59
N ILE A 240 5.03 -2.96 -12.45
CA ILE A 240 4.10 -3.19 -11.33
C ILE A 240 3.50 -1.88 -10.81
N ALA A 241 4.27 -0.77 -10.85
CA ALA A 241 3.81 0.53 -10.38
C ALA A 241 2.79 1.20 -11.31
N MET A 242 2.70 0.76 -12.57
CA MET A 242 1.67 1.19 -13.52
C MET A 242 0.33 0.47 -13.32
N THR A 243 0.33 -0.64 -12.59
CA THR A 243 -0.87 -1.48 -12.45
C THR A 243 -1.94 -0.84 -11.56
N PRO A 244 -3.24 -1.15 -11.77
CA PRO A 244 -4.35 -0.63 -10.96
C PRO A 244 -4.19 -0.83 -9.44
N ASP A 245 -3.46 -1.85 -9.02
CA ASP A 245 -3.23 -2.16 -7.62
C ASP A 245 -2.23 -1.21 -6.93
N PHE A 246 -1.41 -0.47 -7.70
CA PHE A 246 -0.51 0.57 -7.17
C PHE A 246 -1.16 1.96 -7.03
N THR A 247 -2.41 2.12 -7.47
CA THR A 247 -3.10 3.43 -7.52
C THR A 247 -3.24 4.12 -6.17
N ARG A 248 -3.27 3.37 -5.06
CA ARG A 248 -3.42 3.90 -3.69
C ARG A 248 -2.23 4.73 -3.22
N VAL A 249 -1.04 4.49 -3.79
CA VAL A 249 0.16 5.27 -3.47
C VAL A 249 0.02 6.67 -4.03
N ARG A 250 0.07 7.69 -3.16
CA ARG A 250 0.00 9.09 -3.55
C ARG A 250 1.36 9.74 -3.32
N ILE A 251 2.05 10.07 -4.40
CA ILE A 251 3.31 10.82 -4.36
C ILE A 251 3.22 12.03 -5.30
N VAL A 252 4.03 13.05 -5.04
CA VAL A 252 4.06 14.29 -5.83
C VAL A 252 5.38 14.42 -6.60
N GLY A 253 5.52 15.46 -7.43
CA GLY A 253 6.80 15.79 -8.08
C GLY A 253 7.24 14.85 -9.21
N TYR A 254 6.36 13.97 -9.70
CA TYR A 254 6.66 13.08 -10.83
C TYR A 254 6.52 13.78 -12.21
N LYS A 255 5.76 14.89 -12.29
CA LYS A 255 5.54 15.62 -13.55
C LYS A 255 6.83 16.16 -14.17
N GLY A 256 7.82 16.50 -13.35
CA GLY A 256 9.12 17.00 -13.83
C GLY A 256 10.01 15.91 -14.47
N LEU A 257 9.68 14.64 -14.32
CA LEU A 257 10.49 13.51 -14.78
C LEU A 257 10.21 13.12 -16.23
N GLN A 258 9.41 13.88 -16.97
CA GLN A 258 8.96 13.49 -18.30
C GLN A 258 10.11 13.19 -19.26
N ARG A 259 11.10 14.09 -19.36
CA ARG A 259 12.25 13.90 -20.25
C ARG A 259 13.08 12.67 -19.87
N GLU A 260 13.32 12.48 -18.57
CA GLU A 260 14.08 11.33 -18.06
C GLU A 260 13.33 10.01 -18.30
N ALA A 261 12.01 9.99 -18.12
CA ALA A 261 11.19 8.81 -18.35
C ALA A 261 11.20 8.40 -19.83
N TYR A 262 11.07 9.35 -20.76
CA TYR A 262 11.17 9.06 -22.20
C TYR A 262 12.56 8.54 -22.58
N SER A 263 13.63 9.15 -22.05
CA SER A 263 15.00 8.67 -22.29
C SER A 263 15.21 7.25 -21.73
N ALA A 264 14.71 6.96 -20.53
CA ALA A 264 14.78 5.64 -19.93
C ALA A 264 13.99 4.60 -20.76
N TYR A 265 12.82 4.97 -21.28
CA TYR A 265 12.03 4.13 -22.18
C TYR A 265 12.75 3.85 -23.51
N GLU A 266 13.27 4.89 -24.17
CA GLU A 266 14.02 4.75 -25.43
C GLU A 266 15.25 3.84 -25.29
N SER A 267 15.87 3.84 -24.11
CA SER A 267 16.99 2.93 -23.78
C SER A 267 16.58 1.51 -23.36
N GLY A 268 15.27 1.22 -23.26
CA GLY A 268 14.75 -0.08 -22.82
C GLY A 268 14.86 -0.34 -21.30
N LEU A 269 15.13 0.68 -20.48
CA LEU A 269 15.26 0.54 -19.03
C LEU A 269 13.91 0.37 -18.32
N ILE A 270 12.84 0.92 -18.90
CA ILE A 270 11.47 0.87 -18.38
C ILE A 270 10.47 0.56 -19.49
N PRO A 271 9.29 0.00 -19.16
CA PRO A 271 8.20 -0.17 -20.13
C PRO A 271 7.69 1.19 -20.61
N GLY A 272 7.18 1.19 -21.84
CA GLY A 272 6.49 2.35 -22.40
C GLY A 272 5.13 2.60 -21.74
N PRO A 273 4.43 3.68 -22.10
CA PRO A 273 3.06 3.90 -21.66
C PRO A 273 2.13 2.78 -22.16
N ILE A 274 1.59 1.98 -21.24
CA ILE A 274 0.62 0.92 -21.55
C ILE A 274 -0.75 1.54 -21.88
N ARG A 275 -1.49 0.94 -22.82
CA ARG A 275 -2.83 1.39 -23.21
C ARG A 275 -3.74 1.50 -21.98
N GLY A 276 -4.37 2.67 -21.83
CA GLY A 276 -5.27 2.96 -20.70
C GLY A 276 -4.56 3.52 -19.46
N VAL A 277 -3.24 3.57 -19.44
CA VAL A 277 -2.45 4.28 -18.42
C VAL A 277 -2.22 5.72 -18.90
N SER A 278 -2.58 6.70 -18.06
CA SER A 278 -2.35 8.11 -18.40
C SER A 278 -0.84 8.43 -18.36
N LEU A 279 -0.42 9.49 -19.08
CA LEU A 279 0.96 9.99 -18.97
C LEU A 279 1.36 10.25 -17.52
N TYR A 280 0.45 10.81 -16.71
CA TYR A 280 0.72 11.10 -15.30
C TYR A 280 0.90 9.84 -14.46
N ASP A 281 0.12 8.79 -14.72
CA ASP A 281 0.27 7.51 -14.02
C ASP A 281 1.56 6.80 -14.43
N TRP A 282 1.95 6.88 -15.70
CA TRP A 282 3.23 6.36 -16.18
C TRP A 282 4.42 7.09 -15.53
N LEU A 283 4.40 8.43 -15.48
CA LEU A 283 5.46 9.20 -14.80
C LEU A 283 5.50 8.93 -13.29
N LYS A 284 4.34 8.76 -12.66
CA LYS A 284 4.24 8.35 -11.25
C LYS A 284 4.87 6.96 -11.06
N ALA A 285 4.56 6.00 -11.93
CA ALA A 285 5.11 4.67 -11.90
C ALA A 285 6.64 4.67 -12.10
N TYR A 286 7.15 5.49 -13.01
CA TYR A 286 8.59 5.68 -13.19
C TYR A 286 9.27 6.19 -11.91
N LYS A 287 8.69 7.23 -11.28
CA LYS A 287 9.21 7.73 -9.99
C LYS A 287 9.23 6.65 -8.90
N ILE A 288 8.17 5.85 -8.81
CA ILE A 288 8.08 4.71 -7.88
C ILE A 288 9.15 3.67 -8.19
N GLY A 289 9.35 3.35 -9.48
CA GLY A 289 10.40 2.47 -9.95
C GLY A 289 11.78 2.94 -9.51
N LEU A 290 12.08 4.23 -9.65
CA LEU A 290 13.34 4.83 -9.18
C LEU A 290 13.51 4.72 -7.66
N ILE A 291 12.48 5.02 -6.88
CA ILE A 291 12.49 4.89 -5.41
C ILE A 291 12.81 3.44 -5.01
N LEU A 292 12.07 2.48 -5.56
CA LEU A 292 12.25 1.07 -5.29
C LEU A 292 13.64 0.58 -5.76
N ASN A 293 14.14 1.10 -6.88
CA ASN A 293 15.47 0.75 -7.37
C ASN A 293 16.58 1.23 -6.42
N GLN A 294 16.46 2.42 -5.81
CA GLN A 294 17.39 2.86 -4.76
C GLN A 294 17.28 1.97 -3.52
N TRP A 295 16.05 1.62 -3.12
CA TRP A 295 15.78 0.75 -1.97
C TRP A 295 16.43 -0.64 -2.10
N ILE A 296 16.24 -1.33 -3.23
CA ILE A 296 16.84 -2.66 -3.47
C ILE A 296 18.35 -2.64 -3.73
N ASN A 297 18.93 -1.45 -3.86
CA ASN A 297 20.38 -1.24 -3.98
C ASN A 297 21.00 -0.75 -2.68
N GLU A 298 20.26 -0.86 -1.57
CA GLU A 298 20.71 -0.57 -0.23
C GLU A 298 21.10 0.89 0.02
N VAL A 299 20.45 1.82 -0.68
CA VAL A 299 20.57 3.25 -0.37
C VAL A 299 19.83 3.59 0.91
N ASP A 300 20.44 4.44 1.72
CA ASP A 300 19.93 4.86 3.03
C ASP A 300 18.50 5.42 2.96
N GLU A 301 17.70 5.10 3.97
CA GLU A 301 16.27 5.44 3.99
C GLU A 301 16.05 6.96 4.06
N ASP A 302 16.78 7.66 4.92
CA ASP A 302 16.70 9.12 5.05
C ASP A 302 17.14 9.80 3.73
N TYR A 303 18.13 9.24 3.03
CA TYR A 303 18.55 9.73 1.71
C TYR A 303 17.45 9.56 0.66
N ILE A 304 16.78 8.40 0.59
CA ILE A 304 15.67 8.17 -0.36
C ILE A 304 14.53 9.16 -0.10
N ILE A 305 14.12 9.28 1.16
CA ILE A 305 13.03 10.16 1.60
C ILE A 305 13.32 11.61 1.22
N THR A 306 14.53 12.08 1.51
CA THR A 306 14.96 13.45 1.21
C THR A 306 15.05 13.69 -0.31
N THR A 307 15.66 12.77 -1.04
CA THR A 307 15.89 12.87 -2.49
C THR A 307 14.57 12.91 -3.27
N PHE A 308 13.64 12.00 -2.95
CA PHE A 308 12.37 11.89 -3.66
C PHE A 308 11.25 12.75 -3.06
N LYS A 309 11.50 13.44 -1.94
CA LYS A 309 10.54 14.31 -1.24
C LYS A 309 9.24 13.57 -0.92
N ILE A 310 9.37 12.42 -0.26
CA ILE A 310 8.26 11.56 0.20
C ILE A 310 8.33 11.41 1.73
N GLY A 311 7.25 10.99 2.38
CA GLY A 311 7.28 10.63 3.79
C GLY A 311 7.81 9.20 4.01
N ALA A 312 8.28 8.91 5.23
CA ALA A 312 8.66 7.57 5.65
C ALA A 312 7.51 6.56 5.54
N GLY A 313 6.29 7.00 5.89
CA GLY A 313 5.09 6.19 5.73
C GLY A 313 4.74 5.93 4.27
N ASP A 314 5.04 6.86 3.37
CA ASP A 314 4.84 6.67 1.92
C ASP A 314 5.82 5.64 1.36
N LEU A 315 7.09 5.70 1.78
CA LEU A 315 8.11 4.73 1.40
C LEU A 315 7.72 3.31 1.86
N ASN A 316 7.28 3.16 3.11
CA ASN A 316 6.78 1.88 3.62
C ASN A 316 5.60 1.35 2.80
N LEU A 317 4.61 2.20 2.50
CA LEU A 317 3.47 1.81 1.66
C LEU A 317 3.90 1.38 0.26
N ILE A 318 4.86 2.09 -0.36
CA ILE A 318 5.45 1.74 -1.66
C ILE A 318 6.09 0.35 -1.58
N ILE A 319 6.91 0.10 -0.55
CA ILE A 319 7.62 -1.17 -0.35
C ILE A 319 6.64 -2.33 -0.13
N GLU A 320 5.65 -2.17 0.75
CA GLU A 320 4.64 -3.20 1.03
C GLU A 320 3.84 -3.55 -0.23
N THR A 321 3.37 -2.53 -0.95
CA THR A 321 2.60 -2.70 -2.18
C THR A 321 3.43 -3.39 -3.25
N ALA A 322 4.68 -2.95 -3.46
CA ALA A 322 5.58 -3.55 -4.43
C ALA A 322 6.01 -4.97 -4.06
N SER A 323 6.25 -5.28 -2.78
CA SER A 323 6.60 -6.62 -2.33
C SER A 323 5.48 -7.62 -2.61
N TRP A 324 4.23 -7.23 -2.33
CA TRP A 324 3.07 -8.03 -2.66
C TRP A 324 2.91 -8.21 -4.17
N LEU A 325 2.99 -7.11 -4.95
CA LEU A 325 2.77 -7.18 -6.41
C LEU A 325 3.88 -7.88 -7.17
N THR A 326 5.15 -7.74 -6.78
CA THR A 326 6.25 -8.52 -7.37
C THR A 326 6.09 -10.01 -7.10
N TYR A 327 5.70 -10.38 -5.87
CA TYR A 327 5.37 -11.77 -5.55
C TYR A 327 4.17 -12.27 -6.36
N ALA A 328 3.10 -11.49 -6.44
CA ALA A 328 1.92 -11.85 -7.23
C ALA A 328 2.25 -12.00 -8.72
N ALA A 329 3.02 -11.06 -9.29
CA ALA A 329 3.51 -11.12 -10.65
C ALA A 329 4.32 -12.41 -10.90
N SER A 330 5.15 -12.83 -9.94
CA SER A 330 5.89 -14.08 -10.07
C SER A 330 4.96 -15.30 -10.24
N LYS A 331 3.88 -15.36 -9.45
CA LYS A 331 2.88 -16.44 -9.50
C LYS A 331 1.98 -16.37 -10.73
N ILE A 332 1.66 -15.17 -11.20
CA ILE A 332 0.94 -14.94 -12.45
C ILE A 332 1.79 -15.45 -13.62
N CYS A 333 3.04 -15.02 -13.74
CA CYS A 333 3.97 -15.49 -14.76
C CYS A 333 4.17 -17.01 -14.72
N GLU A 334 4.29 -17.60 -13.53
CA GLU A 334 4.38 -19.06 -13.34
C GLU A 334 3.13 -19.79 -13.89
N SER A 335 1.94 -19.21 -13.69
CA SER A 335 0.67 -19.82 -14.12
C SER A 335 0.48 -19.86 -15.63
N VAL A 336 1.12 -18.95 -16.38
CA VAL A 336 1.07 -18.87 -17.86
C VAL A 336 2.33 -19.38 -18.55
N GLY A 337 3.29 -19.93 -17.80
CA GLY A 337 4.50 -20.54 -18.37
C GLY A 337 5.68 -19.58 -18.59
N LEU A 338 5.58 -18.32 -18.19
CA LEU A 338 6.67 -17.33 -18.23
C LEU A 338 7.69 -17.56 -17.09
N LYS A 339 8.32 -18.74 -17.06
CA LYS A 339 9.15 -19.24 -15.94
C LYS A 339 10.35 -18.34 -15.62
N ASN A 340 10.99 -17.76 -16.63
CA ASN A 340 12.15 -16.88 -16.43
C ASN A 340 11.75 -15.61 -15.66
N HIS A 341 10.68 -14.95 -16.09
CA HIS A 341 10.12 -13.80 -15.39
C HIS A 341 9.63 -14.17 -13.99
N ALA A 342 8.98 -15.33 -13.83
CA ALA A 342 8.54 -15.81 -12.53
C ALA A 342 9.70 -15.92 -11.52
N ASN A 343 10.83 -16.50 -11.92
CA ASN A 343 12.01 -16.63 -11.07
C ASN A 343 12.63 -15.28 -10.72
N GLU A 344 12.79 -14.37 -11.70
CA GLU A 344 13.35 -13.04 -11.46
C GLU A 344 12.44 -12.18 -10.56
N LEU A 345 11.12 -12.20 -10.78
CA LEU A 345 10.14 -11.50 -9.95
C LEU A 345 10.08 -12.05 -8.53
N ASN A 346 10.22 -13.37 -8.35
CA ASN A 346 10.27 -13.97 -7.02
C ASN A 346 11.50 -13.50 -6.24
N LYS A 347 12.69 -13.48 -6.86
CA LYS A 347 13.91 -12.91 -6.25
C LYS A 347 13.75 -11.41 -5.96
N LEU A 348 13.20 -10.67 -6.92
CA LEU A 348 12.94 -9.24 -6.77
C LEU A 348 11.97 -8.96 -5.62
N SER A 349 10.97 -9.81 -5.37
CA SER A 349 10.02 -9.65 -4.27
C SER A 349 10.67 -9.69 -2.89
N LEU A 350 11.71 -10.52 -2.73
CA LEU A 350 12.51 -10.59 -1.51
C LEU A 350 13.42 -9.36 -1.37
N ARG A 351 14.05 -8.94 -2.47
CA ARG A 351 14.86 -7.71 -2.49
C ARG A 351 14.05 -6.47 -2.15
N VAL A 352 12.83 -6.35 -2.70
CA VAL A 352 11.89 -5.28 -2.38
C VAL A 352 11.44 -5.36 -0.93
N ARG A 353 11.06 -6.55 -0.43
CA ARG A 353 10.61 -6.71 0.96
C ARG A 353 11.64 -6.22 1.98
N TYR A 354 12.91 -6.56 1.75
CA TYR A 354 13.96 -6.34 2.74
C TYR A 354 14.87 -5.15 2.44
N GLY A 355 14.82 -4.58 1.23
CA GLY A 355 15.67 -3.46 0.82
C GLY A 355 17.13 -3.86 0.66
N VAL A 356 17.36 -4.98 -0.03
CA VAL A 356 18.70 -5.55 -0.18
C VAL A 356 19.02 -5.97 -1.61
N LYS A 357 20.32 -6.03 -1.90
CA LYS A 357 20.84 -6.72 -3.08
C LYS A 357 20.70 -8.23 -2.94
N GLU A 358 20.84 -8.93 -4.07
CA GLU A 358 20.54 -10.37 -4.18
C GLU A 358 21.39 -11.22 -3.23
N GLU A 359 22.65 -10.85 -3.01
CA GLU A 359 23.59 -11.60 -2.16
C GLU A 359 23.23 -11.61 -0.67
N LEU A 360 22.31 -10.74 -0.21
CA LEU A 360 21.89 -10.68 1.19
C LEU A 360 20.57 -11.41 1.46
N ILE A 361 19.89 -11.92 0.42
CA ILE A 361 18.55 -12.52 0.55
C ILE A 361 18.54 -13.63 1.61
N ASP A 362 19.57 -14.47 1.67
CA ASP A 362 19.64 -15.58 2.62
C ASP A 362 19.72 -15.10 4.08
N LEU A 363 20.44 -14.01 4.33
CA LEU A 363 20.63 -13.45 5.67
C LEU A 363 19.35 -12.78 6.19
N VAL A 364 18.70 -11.97 5.36
CA VAL A 364 17.50 -11.20 5.77
C VAL A 364 16.26 -12.06 6.01
N ARG A 365 16.28 -13.34 5.63
CA ARG A 365 15.24 -14.31 5.99
C ARG A 365 15.24 -14.63 7.49
N ILE A 366 16.35 -14.39 8.19
CA ILE A 366 16.46 -14.64 9.62
C ILE A 366 15.87 -13.47 10.41
N LYS A 367 14.89 -13.78 11.26
CA LYS A 367 14.27 -12.78 12.13
C LYS A 367 15.32 -12.10 13.02
N GLY A 368 15.34 -10.77 12.97
CA GLY A 368 16.31 -9.93 13.70
C GLY A 368 17.44 -9.38 12.82
N ILE A 369 17.63 -9.91 11.62
CA ILE A 369 18.57 -9.39 10.63
C ILE A 369 17.82 -8.49 9.64
N GLY A 370 17.92 -7.17 9.82
CA GLY A 370 17.50 -6.19 8.82
C GLY A 370 18.61 -5.87 7.81
N ARG A 371 18.32 -5.05 6.79
CA ARG A 371 19.24 -4.71 5.70
C ARG A 371 20.63 -4.23 6.14
N VAL A 372 20.71 -3.34 7.14
CA VAL A 372 21.98 -2.80 7.65
C VAL A 372 22.82 -3.91 8.29
N ARG A 373 22.20 -4.74 9.15
CA ARG A 373 22.87 -5.86 9.81
C ARG A 373 23.30 -6.93 8.81
N ALA A 374 22.46 -7.25 7.83
CA ALA A 374 22.81 -8.21 6.77
C ALA A 374 24.06 -7.76 6.00
N ARG A 375 24.13 -6.47 5.61
CA ARG A 375 25.31 -5.94 4.92
C ARG A 375 26.56 -5.98 5.79
N LEU A 376 26.45 -5.61 7.07
CA LEU A 376 27.57 -5.70 8.01
C LEU A 376 28.05 -7.15 8.17
N MET A 377 27.14 -8.11 8.34
CA MET A 377 27.48 -9.53 8.43
C MET A 377 28.20 -10.02 7.16
N TYR A 378 27.68 -9.67 5.99
CA TYR A 378 28.28 -10.02 4.70
C TYR A 378 29.72 -9.48 4.55
N MET A 379 29.95 -8.22 4.96
CA MET A 379 31.29 -7.60 4.97
C MET A 379 32.25 -8.29 5.95
N HIS A 380 31.75 -8.88 7.04
CA HIS A 380 32.53 -9.66 8.00
C HIS A 380 32.68 -11.15 7.61
N GLY A 381 32.31 -11.50 6.37
CA GLY A 381 32.46 -12.85 5.81
C GLY A 381 31.36 -13.84 6.21
N ILE A 382 30.26 -13.37 6.80
CA ILE A 382 29.10 -14.20 7.13
C ILE A 382 28.05 -13.97 6.03
N ARG A 383 27.95 -14.89 5.07
CA ARG A 383 27.15 -14.69 3.85
C ARG A 383 25.92 -15.58 3.81
N THR A 384 25.97 -16.73 4.47
CA THR A 384 24.93 -17.76 4.43
C THR A 384 24.40 -18.09 5.83
N ILE A 385 23.27 -18.80 5.87
CA ILE A 385 22.73 -19.37 7.11
C ILE A 385 23.76 -20.36 7.72
N ASP A 386 24.50 -21.08 6.89
CA ASP A 386 25.53 -22.01 7.35
C ASP A 386 26.71 -21.30 8.01
N ASP A 387 27.14 -20.17 7.46
CA ASP A 387 28.18 -19.34 8.09
C ASP A 387 27.76 -18.89 9.50
N ILE A 388 26.50 -18.49 9.67
CA ILE A 388 25.96 -18.09 10.99
C ILE A 388 26.05 -19.24 12.00
N LEU A 389 25.79 -20.47 11.58
CA LEU A 389 25.82 -21.63 12.46
C LEU A 389 27.25 -22.06 12.83
N ASN A 390 28.22 -21.82 11.94
CA ASN A 390 29.62 -22.23 12.12
C ASN A 390 30.47 -21.19 12.88
N VAL A 391 30.11 -19.91 12.82
CA VAL A 391 30.96 -18.80 13.29
C VAL A 391 30.86 -18.54 14.81
N GLY A 392 29.83 -19.07 15.47
CA GLY A 392 29.63 -18.95 16.93
C GLY A 392 29.09 -17.59 17.40
N ILE A 393 28.48 -17.56 18.60
CA ILE A 393 27.81 -16.37 19.16
C ILE A 393 28.77 -15.19 19.31
N GLU A 394 29.99 -15.45 19.80
CA GLU A 394 30.96 -14.40 20.12
C GLU A 394 31.37 -13.57 18.91
N ARG A 395 31.62 -14.20 17.76
CA ARG A 395 32.00 -13.47 16.54
C ARG A 395 30.83 -12.68 15.96
N ILE A 396 29.61 -13.21 16.05
CA ILE A 396 28.40 -12.48 15.62
C ILE A 396 28.15 -11.26 16.53
N ALA A 397 28.34 -11.42 17.85
CA ALA A 397 28.14 -10.35 18.83
C ALA A 397 29.18 -9.21 18.76
N LYS A 398 30.30 -9.44 18.07
CA LYS A 398 31.31 -8.39 17.80
C LYS A 398 30.96 -7.50 16.62
N ILE A 399 29.97 -7.88 15.81
CA ILE A 399 29.56 -7.10 14.64
C ILE A 399 28.79 -5.86 15.12
N PRO A 400 29.06 -4.66 14.57
CA PRO A 400 28.33 -3.45 14.95
C PRO A 400 26.81 -3.65 14.87
N MET A 401 26.10 -3.10 15.86
CA MET A 401 24.64 -3.19 15.99
C MET A 401 24.08 -4.60 16.27
N ILE A 402 24.94 -5.57 16.59
CA ILE A 402 24.55 -6.93 17.00
C ILE A 402 25.12 -7.22 18.38
N GLY A 403 24.34 -7.04 19.44
CA GLY A 403 24.72 -7.44 20.80
C GLY A 403 24.51 -8.94 21.05
N GLU A 404 25.04 -9.46 22.16
CA GLU A 404 24.97 -10.89 22.50
C GLU A 404 23.54 -11.47 22.51
N VAL A 405 22.58 -10.72 23.05
CA VAL A 405 21.17 -11.15 23.11
C VAL A 405 20.61 -11.35 21.70
N LEU A 406 20.92 -10.42 20.80
CA LEU A 406 20.48 -10.51 19.41
C LEU A 406 21.23 -11.63 18.67
N ALA A 407 22.54 -11.77 18.89
CA ALA A 407 23.33 -12.85 18.31
C ALA A 407 22.78 -14.24 18.68
N LYS A 408 22.41 -14.46 19.96
CA LYS A 408 21.74 -15.68 20.42
C LYS A 408 20.41 -15.89 19.71
N SER A 409 19.59 -14.85 19.58
CA SER A 409 18.32 -14.92 18.86
C SER A 409 18.52 -15.29 17.37
N ILE A 410 19.51 -14.70 16.71
CA ILE A 410 19.84 -14.94 15.29
C ILE A 410 20.21 -16.42 15.08
N ILE A 411 21.10 -16.97 15.90
CA ILE A 411 21.51 -18.39 15.76
C ILE A 411 20.34 -19.33 16.01
N ASN A 412 19.52 -19.07 17.03
CA ASN A 412 18.34 -19.89 17.31
C ASN A 412 17.35 -19.90 16.14
N GLU A 413 17.16 -18.76 15.49
CA GLU A 413 16.28 -18.67 14.33
C GLU A 413 16.89 -19.30 13.07
N ALA A 414 18.20 -19.14 12.86
CA ALA A 414 18.94 -19.83 11.79
C ALA A 414 18.81 -21.36 11.90
N LYS A 415 18.92 -21.92 13.12
CA LYS A 415 18.71 -23.36 13.37
C LYS A 415 17.30 -23.81 12.97
N LYS A 416 16.26 -23.02 13.29
CA LYS A 416 14.88 -23.36 12.90
C LYS A 416 14.67 -23.37 11.39
N LEU A 417 15.28 -22.42 10.68
CA LEU A 417 15.16 -22.32 9.23
C LEU A 417 15.87 -23.47 8.49
N LYS A 418 16.95 -24.01 9.06
CA LYS A 418 17.65 -25.17 8.50
C LYS A 418 16.93 -26.51 8.76
N ASN A 419 16.10 -26.56 9.80
CA ASN A 419 15.30 -27.74 10.17
C ASN A 419 13.91 -27.79 9.51
N LYS A 420 13.57 -26.80 8.67
CA LYS A 420 12.35 -26.75 7.86
C LYS A 420 12.69 -27.00 6.41
#